data_AF-A0AA43JML3-F1
#
_entry.id   AF-A0AA43JML3-F1
#
_cell.length_a   1.000
_cell.length_b   1.000
_cell.length_c   1.000
_cell.angle_alpha   90.00
_cell.angle_beta   90.00
_cell.angle_gamma   90.00
#
_symmetry.space_group_name_H-M   'P 1'
#
loop_
_entity.id
_entity.type
_entity.pdbx_description
1 polymer ?
#
loop_
_entity_poly.entity_id
_entity_poly.type
_entity_poly.pdbx_seq_one_letter_code
_entity_poly.pdbx_strand_id
1 'polypeptide(L)' 'MVKFAIKTPPQHTTWADMLDVWRAADDMEVFDSAWNF' A
#
# COMPACT_ATOMS: atom_id res chain seq x y z
N MET A 1 -5.13 11.91 15.06
CA MET A 1 -4.73 10.49 15.12
C MET A 1 -3.55 10.31 14.17
N VAL A 2 -2.58 9.45 14.49
CA VAL A 2 -1.45 9.15 13.59
C VAL A 2 -1.94 8.26 12.44
N LYS A 3 -1.48 8.52 11.21
CA LYS A 3 -1.72 7.71 10.01
C LYS A 3 -0.39 7.21 9.46
N PHE A 4 -0.41 6.04 8.84
CA PHE A 4 0.76 5.44 8.20
C PHE A 4 0.57 5.37 6.69
N ALA A 5 1.70 5.21 6.00
CA ALA A 5 1.71 5.03 4.58
C ALA A 5 2.51 3.79 4.19
N ILE A 6 2.16 3.23 3.02
CA ILE A 6 2.75 2.01 2.50
C ILE A 6 3.73 2.36 1.37
N LYS A 7 4.97 1.89 1.50
CA LYS A 7 5.98 1.98 0.45
C LYS A 7 6.12 0.62 -0.24
N THR A 8 5.86 0.56 -1.54
CA THR A 8 5.91 -0.68 -2.32
C THR A 8 7.04 -0.67 -3.37
N PRO A 9 8.15 -1.39 -3.12
CA PRO A 9 9.21 -1.62 -4.11
C PRO A 9 8.75 -2.65 -5.17
N PRO A 10 8.72 -2.32 -6.47
CA PRO A 10 8.28 -3.25 -7.51
C PRO A 10 9.33 -4.31 -7.89
N GLN A 11 10.56 -4.26 -7.35
CA GLN A 11 11.68 -5.08 -7.81
C GLN A 11 11.51 -6.60 -7.55
N HIS A 12 10.64 -6.97 -6.60
CA HIS A 12 10.46 -8.36 -6.15
C HIS A 12 8.99 -8.77 -6.05
N THR A 13 8.11 -8.07 -6.77
CA THR A 13 6.66 -8.32 -6.74
C THR A 13 6.02 -7.91 -8.07
N THR A 14 4.75 -8.24 -8.27
CA THR A 14 3.99 -7.79 -9.45
C THR A 14 3.11 -6.60 -9.11
N TRP A 15 2.67 -5.87 -10.13
CA TRP A 15 1.68 -4.79 -9.97
C TRP A 15 0.35 -5.28 -9.40
N ALA A 16 -0.07 -6.50 -9.78
CA ALA A 16 -1.30 -7.10 -9.27
C ALA A 16 -1.20 -7.36 -7.76
N ASP A 17 -0.09 -7.94 -7.32
CA ASP A 17 0.13 -8.21 -5.89
C ASP A 17 0.19 -6.92 -5.06
N MET A 18 0.82 -5.86 -5.58
CA MET A 18 0.83 -4.54 -4.92
C MET A 18 -0.57 -3.93 -4.85
N LEU A 19 -1.36 -4.02 -5.92
CA LEU A 19 -2.73 -3.51 -5.96
C LEU A 19 -3.63 -4.21 -4.94
N ASP A 20 -3.45 -5.51 -4.74
CA ASP A 20 -4.21 -6.27 -3.74
C ASP A 20 -3.89 -5.82 -2.31
N VAL A 21 -2.62 -5.49 -2.02
CA VAL A 21 -2.22 -4.90 -0.72
C VAL A 21 -2.87 -3.52 -0.53
N TRP A 22 -2.88 -2.67 -1.56
CA TRP A 22 -3.46 -1.33 -1.44
C TRP A 22 -4.96 -1.37 -1.23
N ARG A 23 -5.68 -2.26 -1.94
CA ARG A 23 -7.12 -2.47 -1.72
C ARG A 23 -7.43 -2.94 -0.31
N ALA A 24 -6.61 -3.85 0.24
CA ALA A 24 -6.76 -4.28 1.63
C ALA A 24 -6.47 -3.14 2.63
N ALA A 25 -5.61 -2.20 2.27
CA ALA A 25 -5.30 -1.03 3.10
C ALA A 25 -6.43 0.02 3.08
N ASP A 26 -7.17 0.14 1.97
CA ASP A 26 -8.33 1.05 1.87
C ASP A 26 -9.44 0.71 2.90
N ASP A 27 -9.53 -0.55 3.31
CA ASP A 27 -10.47 -1.02 4.35
C ASP A 27 -10.00 -0.71 5.79
N MET A 28 -8.80 -0.14 5.96
CA MET A 28 -8.18 0.14 7.26
C MET A 28 -8.02 1.64 7.48
N GLU A 29 -8.69 2.20 8.50
CA GLU A 29 -8.55 3.63 8.81
C GLU A 29 -7.11 4.06 9.11
N VAL A 30 -6.20 3.14 9.47
CA VAL A 30 -4.84 3.50 9.88
C VAL A 30 -3.93 3.92 8.71
N PHE A 31 -4.27 3.54 7.48
CA PHE A 31 -3.51 3.86 6.27
C PHE A 31 -4.20 4.95 5.44
N ASP A 32 -3.43 5.87 4.87
CA ASP A 32 -3.98 6.98 4.06
C ASP A 32 -3.34 7.13 2.68
N SER A 33 -2.23 6.44 2.43
CA SER A 33 -1.46 6.61 1.21
C SER A 33 -0.56 5.40 0.93
N ALA A 34 -0.32 5.15 -0.35
CA ALA A 34 0.65 4.20 -0.84
C ALA A 34 1.43 4.78 -2.03
N TRP A 35 2.73 4.48 -2.13
CA TRP A 35 3.55 4.94 -3.25
C TRP A 35 4.64 3.95 -3.66
N ASN A 36 5.03 4.07 -4.93
CA ASN A 36 6.20 3.40 -5.51
C ASN A 36 7.42 4.32 -5.45
N PHE A 37 8.62 3.73 -5.49
CA PHE A 37 9.90 4.45 -5.56
C PHE A 37 10.85 3.83 -6.59
#